data_AF-A0A520VR06-F1
#
_entry.id   AF-A0A520VR06-F1
#
_cell.length_a   1.000
_cell.length_b   1.000
_cell.length_c   1.000
_cell.angle_alpha   90.00
_cell.angle_beta   90.00
_cell.angle_gamma   90.00
#
_symmetry.space_group_name_H-M   'P 1'
#
loop_
_entity.id
_entity.type
_entity.pdbx_description
1 polymer ?
#
loop_
_entity_poly.entity_id
_entity_poly.type
_entity_poly.pdbx_seq_one_letter_code
_entity_poly.pdbx_strand_id
1 'polypeptide(L)'
;MDLREVNVFVLSNYVFQTSSGEKSVLVRQRLDCNRGRYKILAFKSFSKTNAKGNMIISNGVSKGWLYIAPRTPDSILQKIVCSG
;
A
#
# COMPACT_ATOMS: atom_id res chain seq x y z
N MET A 1 24.79 -4.17 9.50
CA MET A 1 23.88 -3.30 8.72
C MET A 1 22.51 -3.44 9.34
N ASP A 2 22.05 -2.40 10.04
CA ASP A 2 20.73 -2.41 10.67
C ASP A 2 19.63 -2.43 9.61
N LEU A 3 18.68 -3.34 9.79
CA LEU A 3 17.51 -3.47 8.92
C LEU A 3 16.62 -2.24 9.11
N ARG A 4 16.65 -1.30 8.17
CA ARG A 4 15.73 -0.14 8.16
C ARG A 4 14.42 -0.56 7.48
N GLU A 5 13.55 -1.20 8.25
CA GLU A 5 12.18 -1.52 7.83
C GLU A 5 11.19 -0.45 8.31
N VAL A 6 10.30 0.01 7.44
CA VAL A 6 9.30 1.05 7.76
C VAL A 6 7.89 0.58 7.37
N ASN A 7 6.91 0.76 8.26
CA ASN A 7 5.51 0.49 7.93
C ASN A 7 4.85 1.77 7.39
N VAL A 8 4.14 1.64 6.28
CA VAL A 8 3.44 2.75 5.63
C VAL A 8 1.99 2.39 5.34
N PHE A 9 1.14 3.40 5.33
CA PHE A 9 -0.24 3.30 4.85
C PHE A 9 -0.35 4.03 3.52
N VAL A 10 -0.87 3.33 2.51
CA VAL A 10 -1.19 3.91 1.20
C VAL A 10 -2.69 3.96 1.08
N LEU A 11 -3.22 5.18 0.97
CA LEU A 11 -4.63 5.45 0.73
C LEU A 11 -4.80 5.86 -0.72
N SER A 12 -5.72 5.21 -1.43
CA SER A 12 -6.04 5.56 -2.82
C SER A 12 -7.53 5.68 -3.01
N ASN A 13 -7.96 6.77 -3.64
CA ASN A 13 -9.33 6.96 -4.09
C ASN A 13 -9.43 6.58 -5.56
N TYR A 14 -10.50 5.87 -5.92
CA TYR A 14 -10.80 5.63 -7.32
C TYR A 14 -11.52 6.84 -7.92
N VAL A 15 -11.18 7.17 -9.16
CA VAL A 15 -11.86 8.22 -9.92
C VAL A 15 -13.32 7.82 -10.18
N PHE A 16 -13.54 6.53 -10.47
CA PHE A 16 -14.85 5.95 -10.67
C PHE A 16 -15.07 4.79 -9.70
N GLN A 17 -16.33 4.56 -9.33
CA GLN A 17 -16.69 3.39 -8.52
C GLN A 17 -16.43 2.12 -9.33
N THR A 18 -15.85 1.11 -8.70
CA THR A 18 -15.67 -0.22 -9.30
C THR A 18 -17.02 -0.94 -9.46
N SER A 19 -17.05 -2.04 -10.22
CA SER A 19 -18.25 -2.87 -10.36
C SER A 19 -18.76 -3.47 -9.04
N SER A 20 -17.86 -3.74 -8.09
CA SER A 20 -18.17 -4.26 -6.75
C SER A 20 -18.48 -3.17 -5.71
N GLY A 21 -18.40 -1.89 -6.09
CA GLY A 21 -18.85 -0.77 -5.27
C GLY A 21 -17.77 -0.04 -4.47
N GLU A 22 -16.51 -0.41 -4.60
CA GLU A 22 -15.39 0.30 -3.99
C GLU A 22 -15.19 1.71 -4.55
N LYS A 23 -14.86 2.65 -3.68
CA LYS A 23 -14.40 4.01 -4.01
C LYS A 23 -13.04 4.36 -3.43
N SER A 24 -12.54 3.58 -2.48
CA SER A 24 -11.17 3.73 -1.99
C SER A 24 -10.60 2.43 -1.44
N VAL A 25 -9.27 2.41 -1.36
CA VAL A 25 -8.50 1.33 -0.73
C VAL A 25 -7.50 1.89 0.26
N LEU A 26 -7.28 1.14 1.34
CA LEU A 26 -6.23 1.37 2.31
C LEU A 26 -5.33 0.14 2.35
N VAL A 27 -4.06 0.33 1.99
CA VAL A 27 -3.06 -0.72 1.97
C VAL A 27 -2.04 -0.43 3.06
N ARG A 28 -1.83 -1.39 3.96
CA ARG A 28 -0.71 -1.36 4.90
C ARG A 28 0.44 -2.12 4.27
N GLN A 29 1.56 -1.46 4.08
CA GLN A 29 2.77 -2.07 3.53
C GLN A 29 3.92 -1.98 4.54
N ARG A 30 4.89 -2.87 4.42
CA ARG A 30 6.21 -2.73 5.03
C ARG A 30 7.26 -2.60 3.94
N LEU A 31 8.06 -1.54 4.01
CA LEU A 31 9.18 -1.25 3.11
C LEU A 31 10.49 -1.68 3.78
N ASP A 32 11.38 -2.30 3.01
CA ASP A 32 12.78 -2.55 3.39
C ASP A 32 13.65 -1.56 2.60
N CYS A 33 14.09 -0.51 3.31
CA CYS A 33 14.80 0.62 2.71
C CYS A 33 16.17 0.23 2.15
N ASN A 34 16.78 -0.82 2.67
CA ASN A 34 18.11 -1.25 2.24
C ASN A 34 18.05 -2.10 0.97
N ARG A 35 16.99 -2.92 0.83
CA ARG A 35 16.89 -3.93 -0.24
C ARG A 35 15.91 -3.57 -1.36
N GLY A 36 15.24 -2.42 -1.30
CA GLY A 36 14.34 -1.97 -2.38
C GLY A 36 13.15 -2.89 -2.59
N ARG A 37 12.57 -3.38 -1.49
CA ARG A 37 11.47 -4.35 -1.52
C ARG A 37 10.39 -3.98 -0.52
N TYR A 38 9.18 -4.44 -0.77
CA TYR A 38 8.03 -4.23 0.10
C TYR A 38 7.23 -5.51 0.29
N LYS A 39 6.41 -5.56 1.34
CA LYS A 39 5.37 -6.58 1.49
C LYS A 39 4.07 -5.95 1.93
N ILE A 40 2.96 -6.43 1.39
CA ILE A 40 1.63 -6.00 1.79
C ILE A 40 1.27 -6.74 3.09
N LEU A 41 1.00 -5.99 4.15
CA LEU A 41 0.58 -6.50 5.45
C LEU A 41 -0.93 -6.59 5.58
N ALA A 42 -1.65 -5.67 4.93
CA ALA A 42 -3.10 -5.67 4.90
C ALA A 42 -3.62 -4.89 3.69
N PHE A 43 -4.77 -5.31 3.18
CA PHE A 43 -5.53 -4.63 2.15
C PHE A 43 -6.98 -4.52 2.60
N LYS A 44 -7.54 -3.31 2.50
CA LYS A 44 -8.95 -3.03 2.78
C LYS A 44 -9.52 -2.15 1.69
N SER A 45 -10.76 -2.41 1.29
CA SER A 45 -11.52 -1.57 0.37
C SER A 45 -12.81 -1.05 0.99
N PHE A 46 -13.25 0.13 0.53
CA PHE A 46 -14.33 0.88 1.15
C PHE A 46 -15.28 1.48 0.12
N SER A 47 -16.56 1.60 0.48
CA SER A 47 -17.61 2.11 -0.41
C SER A 47 -17.61 3.63 -0.59
N LYS A 48 -16.86 4.39 0.24
CA LYS A 48 -16.65 5.84 0.07
C LYS A 48 -15.17 6.15 -0.09
N THR A 49 -14.87 7.39 -0.47
CA THR A 49 -13.50 7.90 -0.55
C THR A 49 -12.87 8.01 0.84
N ASN A 50 -11.54 8.06 0.88
CA ASN A 50 -10.73 8.26 2.07
C ASN A 50 -10.88 7.15 3.13
N ALA A 51 -11.04 5.90 2.69
CA ALA A 51 -11.23 4.73 3.54
C ALA A 51 -12.42 4.85 4.51
N LYS A 52 -13.52 5.44 4.04
CA LYS A 52 -14.76 5.64 4.81
C LYS A 52 -15.91 4.80 4.25
N GLY A 53 -16.97 4.69 5.04
CA GLY A 53 -18.17 3.93 4.66
C GLY A 53 -18.01 2.45 4.94
N ASN A 54 -18.78 1.64 4.23
CA ASN A 54 -18.80 0.20 4.46
C ASN A 54 -17.52 -0.41 3.89
N MET A 55 -16.90 -1.29 4.67
CA MET A 55 -15.78 -2.10 4.22
C MET A 55 -16.32 -3.21 3.31
N ILE A 56 -15.80 -3.32 2.09
CA ILE A 56 -16.28 -4.29 1.10
C ILE A 56 -15.37 -5.51 1.10
N ILE A 57 -14.05 -5.30 0.99
CA ILE A 57 -13.05 -6.36 1.04
C ILE A 57 -12.09 -6.09 2.19
N SER A 58 -11.74 -7.13 2.93
CA SER A 58 -10.70 -7.11 3.95
C SER A 58 -9.85 -8.37 3.84
N ASN A 59 -9.20 -8.56 2.69
CA ASN A 59 -8.34 -9.70 2.42
C ASN A 59 -7.16 -9.23 1.57
N GLY A 60 -5.94 -9.53 1.99
CA GLY A 60 -4.74 -9.23 1.22
C GLY A 60 -3.51 -9.06 2.10
N VAL A 61 -2.84 -10.17 2.35
CA VAL A 61 -1.48 -10.18 2.90
C VAL A 61 -0.61 -10.81 1.82
N SER A 62 0.51 -10.17 1.47
CA SER A 62 1.49 -10.80 0.60
C SER A 62 2.16 -11.96 1.33
N LYS A 63 2.30 -13.11 0.66
CA LYS A 63 3.04 -14.26 1.21
C LYS A 63 4.55 -13.98 1.36
N GLY A 64 5.06 -12.91 0.75
CA GLY A 64 6.50 -12.60 0.77
C GLY A 64 6.84 -11.16 0.41
N TRP A 65 8.13 -10.90 0.29
CA TRP A 65 8.67 -9.63 -0.19
C TRP A 65 8.61 -9.55 -1.71
N LEU A 66 8.23 -8.40 -2.22
CA LEU A 66 8.18 -8.04 -3.64
C LEU A 66 9.18 -6.92 -3.89
N TYR A 67 9.93 -7.01 -5.00
CA TYR A 67 10.86 -5.94 -5.38
C TYR A 67 10.09 -4.73 -5.92
N ILE A 68 10.58 -3.54 -5.59
CA ILE A 68 10.01 -2.27 -6.05
C ILE A 68 10.61 -1.96 -7.43
N ALA A 69 9.77 -1.96 -8.46
CA ALA A 69 10.20 -1.59 -9.81
C ALA A 69 10.52 -0.09 -9.89
N PRO A 70 11.55 0.32 -10.65
CA PRO A 70 11.92 1.72 -10.78
C PRO A 70 10.83 2.54 -11.50
N ARG A 71 10.77 3.85 -11.21
CA ARG A 71 9.83 4.82 -11.83
C ARG A 71 8.35 4.47 -11.62
N THR A 72 8.05 3.69 -10.58
CA THR A 72 6.68 3.44 -10.10
C THR A 72 6.33 4.33 -8.91
N PRO A 73 5.03 4.53 -8.60
CA PRO A 73 4.62 5.21 -7.38
C PRO A 73 5.28 4.65 -6.12
N ASP A 74 5.40 3.33 -6.01
CA ASP A 74 6.05 2.67 -4.87
C ASP A 74 7.55 3.02 -4.78
N SER A 75 8.24 3.18 -5.90
CA SER A 75 9.65 3.62 -5.90
C SER A 75 9.83 5.06 -5.43
N ILE A 76 8.86 5.93 -5.75
CA ILE A 76 8.85 7.32 -5.27
C ILE A 76 8.53 7.35 -3.78
N LEU A 77 7.53 6.59 -3.34
CA LEU A 77 7.17 6.44 -1.94
C LEU A 77 8.34 5.92 -1.11
N GLN A 78 9.04 4.89 -1.59
CA GLN A 78 10.23 4.37 -0.92
C GLN A 78 11.30 5.45 -0.76
N LYS A 79 11.60 6.22 -1.81
CA LYS A 79 12.58 7.32 -1.73
C LYS A 79 12.19 8.33 -0.65
N ILE A 80 10.93 8.78 -0.64
CA ILE A 80 10.44 9.73 0.37
C ILE A 80 10.59 9.18 1.79
N VAL A 81 10.15 7.93 2.01
CA VAL A 81 10.11 7.32 3.35
C VAL A 81 11.50 6.93 3.85
N CYS A 82 12.39 6.49 2.95
CA CYS A 82 13.70 5.97 3.31
C CYS A 82 14.83 7.00 3.29
N SER A 83 14.59 8.20 2.73
CA SER A 83 15.59 9.29 2.71
C SER A 83 15.50 10.23 3.91
N GLY A 84 14.52 10.04 4.80
CA GLY A 84 14.44 10.75 6.08
C GLY A 84 15.32 10.13 7.16
#